data_AF-A0A3P7FGQ7-F1
#
_entry.id   AF-A0A3P7FGQ7-F1
#
_cell.length_a   1.000
_cell.length_b   1.000
_cell.length_c   1.000
_cell.angle_alpha   90.00
_cell.angle_beta   90.00
_cell.angle_gamma   90.00
#
_symmetry.space_group_name_H-M   'P 1'
#
loop_
_entity.id
_entity.type
_entity.pdbx_description
1 polymer ?
#
loop_
_entity_poly.entity_id
_entity_poly.type
_entity_poly.pdbx_seq_one_letter_code
_entity_poly.pdbx_strand_id
1 'polypeptide(L)'
;MVFAGCESSGKSTLINNLLEKNEVPRKTLALEFSFCRRSRGSCLPKIVVHLWELGGGMKLSDLLDVIITKDSVKKLCIVIVLDLSKPTQLWAHLIHFISSLESNINIALEEIRSQSNHPDCGLISTFPVPLTIIGSKYDTFLNFKLEYRDLIARSLRFVAHFHGAALFVIIRDYLNCLAFDTSFPVIPPTVEGGPLHILPGQDSFDSIGPPPSDSYLKQTNEGTPFQLWEKAFTRRFPQVC
;
A
#
# COMPACT_ATOMS: atom_id res chain seq x y z
N MET A 1 5.26 -9.46 -7.73
CA MET A 1 4.53 -8.73 -6.69
C MET A 1 5.21 -8.95 -5.36
N VAL A 2 5.29 -7.90 -4.54
CA VAL A 2 5.91 -7.92 -3.21
C VAL A 2 4.86 -7.49 -2.18
N PHE A 3 4.67 -8.32 -1.15
CA PHE A 3 3.76 -8.08 -0.04
C PHE A 3 4.57 -7.69 1.20
N ALA A 4 4.47 -6.42 1.59
CA ALA A 4 5.11 -5.85 2.76
C ALA A 4 4.09 -5.56 3.86
N GLY A 5 4.48 -5.68 5.13
CA GLY A 5 3.58 -5.47 6.27
C GLY A 5 4.04 -6.23 7.51
N CYS A 6 3.50 -5.87 8.66
CA CYS A 6 3.93 -6.45 9.94
C CYS A 6 3.46 -7.89 10.16
N GLU A 7 4.03 -8.54 11.18
CA GLU A 7 3.61 -9.89 11.58
C GLU A 7 2.11 -9.92 11.88
N SER A 8 1.42 -10.96 11.41
CA SER A 8 -0.02 -11.14 11.63
C SER A 8 -0.91 -10.01 11.10
N SER A 9 -0.44 -9.24 10.11
CA SER A 9 -1.26 -8.25 9.40
C SER A 9 -2.19 -8.85 8.32
N GLY A 10 -2.14 -10.17 8.07
CA GLY A 10 -3.04 -10.84 7.11
C GLY A 10 -2.51 -10.98 5.68
N LYS A 11 -1.23 -10.66 5.45
CA LYS A 11 -0.54 -10.86 4.15
C LYS A 11 -0.68 -12.28 3.60
N SER A 12 -0.32 -13.28 4.39
CA SER A 12 -0.36 -14.69 3.99
C SER A 12 -1.79 -15.13 3.62
N THR A 13 -2.81 -14.60 4.31
CA THR A 13 -4.23 -14.82 3.95
C THR A 13 -4.58 -14.22 2.59
N LEU A 14 -4.10 -13.00 2.30
CA LEU A 14 -4.29 -12.36 0.99
C LEU A 14 -3.60 -13.14 -0.13
N ILE A 15 -2.39 -13.64 0.12
CA ILE A 15 -1.65 -14.49 -0.82
C ILE A 15 -2.39 -15.81 -1.05
N ASN A 16 -2.85 -16.48 0.00
CA ASN A 16 -3.61 -17.72 -0.12
C ASN A 16 -4.91 -17.52 -0.91
N ASN A 17 -5.63 -16.42 -0.67
CA ASN A 17 -6.81 -16.06 -1.44
C ASN A 17 -6.48 -15.81 -2.92
N LEU A 18 -5.36 -15.14 -3.21
CA LEU A 18 -4.88 -14.92 -4.59
C LEU A 18 -4.48 -16.24 -5.29
N LEU A 19 -3.95 -17.19 -4.52
CA LEU A 19 -3.56 -18.52 -4.99
C LEU A 19 -4.73 -19.52 -5.02
N GLU A 20 -5.93 -19.12 -4.58
CA GLU A 20 -7.10 -20.00 -4.40
C GLU A 20 -6.78 -21.22 -3.51
N LYS A 21 -5.89 -21.04 -2.51
CA LYS A 21 -5.50 -22.07 -1.56
C LYS A 21 -6.27 -21.95 -0.26
N ASN A 22 -6.92 -23.04 0.15
CA ASN A 22 -7.58 -23.15 1.45
C ASN A 22 -6.62 -23.68 2.54
N GLU A 23 -5.42 -23.09 2.62
CA GLU A 23 -4.42 -23.46 3.61
C GLU A 23 -4.41 -22.47 4.78
N VAL A 24 -4.22 -22.98 6.00
CA VAL A 24 -4.03 -22.14 7.18
C VAL A 24 -2.70 -21.40 7.04
N PRO A 25 -2.68 -20.06 7.07
CA PRO A 25 -1.44 -19.33 6.86
C PRO A 25 -0.45 -19.60 7.98
N ARG A 26 0.79 -19.94 7.62
CA ARG A 26 1.89 -20.16 8.56
C ARG A 26 2.59 -18.84 8.87
N LYS A 27 3.35 -18.80 9.95
CA LYS A 27 4.19 -17.64 10.25
C LYS A 27 5.30 -17.54 9.19
N THR A 28 5.27 -16.49 8.38
CA THR A 28 6.30 -16.18 7.39
C THR A 28 7.65 -15.95 8.07
N LEU A 29 8.68 -16.66 7.60
CA LEU A 29 10.05 -16.51 8.07
C LEU A 29 10.82 -15.64 7.09
N ALA A 30 11.39 -14.53 7.57
CA ALA A 30 12.26 -13.63 6.79
C ALA A 30 11.67 -13.21 5.43
N LEU A 31 11.96 -13.94 4.35
CA LEU A 31 11.41 -13.69 3.03
C LEU A 31 10.91 -14.99 2.39
N GLU A 32 9.61 -15.07 2.10
CA GLU A 32 8.98 -16.26 1.54
C GLU A 32 8.62 -16.04 0.07
N PHE A 33 8.90 -17.05 -0.76
CA PHE A 33 8.63 -17.04 -2.18
C PHE A 33 7.49 -17.98 -2.53
N SER A 34 6.56 -17.48 -3.33
CA SER A 34 5.49 -18.25 -3.96
C SER A 34 5.35 -17.82 -5.42
N PHE A 35 4.68 -18.62 -6.24
CA PHE A 35 4.34 -18.20 -7.60
C PHE A 35 2.96 -18.74 -7.99
N CYS A 36 2.29 -18.01 -8.87
CA CYS A 36 1.07 -18.49 -9.51
C CYS A 36 1.22 -18.50 -11.02
N ARG A 37 0.44 -19.36 -11.67
CA ARG A 37 0.41 -19.48 -13.12
C ARG A 37 -1.03 -19.43 -13.60
N ARG A 38 -1.32 -18.54 -14.55
CA ARG A 38 -2.64 -18.47 -15.19
C ARG A 38 -2.50 -18.66 -16.69
N SER A 39 -3.34 -19.55 -17.24
CA SER A 39 -3.46 -19.72 -18.69
C SER A 39 -4.44 -18.69 -19.23
N ARG A 40 -4.09 -17.99 -20.31
CA ARG A 40 -4.99 -17.09 -21.05
C ARG A 40 -5.69 -17.78 -22.23
N GLY A 41 -5.80 -19.10 -22.21
CA GLY A 41 -6.42 -19.92 -23.27
C GLY A 41 -5.57 -21.14 -23.61
N SER A 42 -6.02 -21.93 -24.59
CA SER A 42 -5.34 -23.17 -25.04
C SER A 42 -3.97 -22.89 -25.68
N CYS A 43 -3.85 -21.77 -26.41
CA CYS A 43 -2.72 -21.51 -27.31
C CYS A 43 -1.81 -20.37 -26.86
N LEU A 44 -2.13 -19.68 -25.76
CA LEU A 44 -1.37 -18.53 -25.28
C LEU A 44 -0.36 -18.95 -24.19
N PRO A 45 0.81 -18.28 -24.12
CA PRO A 45 1.80 -18.57 -23.10
C PRO A 45 1.21 -18.33 -21.70
N LYS A 46 1.50 -19.23 -20.77
CA LYS A 46 1.08 -19.12 -19.38
C LYS A 46 1.81 -17.93 -18.74
N ILE A 47 1.06 -17.03 -18.12
CA ILE A 47 1.64 -15.92 -17.36
C ILE A 47 2.03 -16.46 -15.99
N VAL A 48 3.27 -16.22 -15.59
CA VAL A 48 3.80 -16.58 -14.27
C VAL A 48 3.98 -15.32 -13.46
N VAL A 49 3.42 -15.29 -12.26
CA VAL A 49 3.56 -14.17 -11.33
C VAL A 49 4.35 -14.66 -10.12
N HIS A 50 5.45 -13.98 -9.84
CA HIS A 50 6.28 -14.21 -8.67
C HIS A 50 5.72 -13.40 -7.49
N LEU A 51 5.45 -14.06 -6.37
CA LEU A 51 4.93 -13.49 -5.15
C LEU A 51 6.00 -13.57 -4.08
N TRP A 52 6.35 -12.43 -3.50
CA TRP A 52 7.28 -12.35 -2.39
C TRP A 52 6.56 -11.82 -1.16
N GLU A 53 6.70 -12.50 -0.02
CA GLU A 53 6.13 -12.08 1.25
C GLU A 53 7.23 -11.74 2.26
N LEU A 54 7.14 -10.56 2.86
CA LEU A 54 8.04 -10.16 3.94
C LEU A 54 7.56 -10.66 5.31
N GLY A 55 8.35 -11.52 5.94
CA GLY A 55 8.26 -11.88 7.35
C GLY A 55 9.02 -10.91 8.26
N GLY A 56 8.72 -10.91 9.57
CA GLY A 56 9.45 -10.11 10.58
C GLY A 56 9.14 -8.61 10.63
N GLY A 57 8.28 -8.10 9.74
CA GLY A 57 7.81 -6.71 9.76
C GLY A 57 8.92 -5.70 9.47
N MET A 58 8.96 -4.60 10.23
CA MET A 58 9.92 -3.51 10.01
C MET A 58 11.39 -3.93 10.20
N LYS A 59 11.66 -4.92 11.07
CA LYS A 59 13.04 -5.33 11.42
C LYS A 59 13.79 -6.00 10.28
N LEU A 60 13.07 -6.53 9.29
CA LEU A 60 13.64 -7.26 8.16
C LEU A 60 13.33 -6.57 6.83
N SER A 61 12.96 -5.28 6.84
CA SER A 61 12.68 -4.54 5.61
C SER A 61 13.85 -4.55 4.62
N ASP A 62 15.07 -4.68 5.11
CA ASP A 62 16.30 -4.75 4.31
C ASP A 62 16.34 -5.99 3.39
N LEU A 63 15.52 -7.02 3.66
CA LEU A 63 15.39 -8.18 2.77
C LEU A 63 14.66 -7.83 1.46
N LEU A 64 13.95 -6.72 1.41
CA LEU A 64 13.27 -6.26 0.19
C LEU A 64 14.29 -5.87 -0.89
N ASP A 65 15.49 -5.44 -0.50
CA ASP A 65 16.61 -5.08 -1.38
C ASP A 65 16.99 -6.24 -2.31
N VAL A 66 16.90 -7.48 -1.82
CA VAL A 66 17.23 -8.69 -2.59
C VAL A 66 16.27 -8.89 -3.77
N ILE A 67 15.03 -8.41 -3.66
CA ILE A 67 13.99 -8.60 -4.68
C ILE A 67 13.98 -7.44 -5.69
N ILE A 68 14.30 -6.24 -5.23
CA ILE A 68 14.22 -5.01 -6.02
C ILE A 68 15.53 -4.88 -6.80
N THR A 69 15.51 -5.27 -8.07
CA THR A 69 16.64 -5.24 -8.98
C THR A 69 16.29 -4.43 -10.22
N LYS A 70 17.31 -4.04 -11.01
CA LYS A 70 17.12 -3.28 -12.26
C LYS A 70 16.17 -3.97 -13.24
N ASP A 71 16.21 -5.29 -13.29
CA ASP A 71 15.39 -6.08 -14.20
C ASP A 71 13.97 -6.27 -13.67
N SER A 72 13.82 -6.39 -12.34
CA SER A 72 12.52 -6.64 -11.72
C SER A 72 11.70 -5.36 -11.56
N VAL A 73 12.34 -4.20 -11.37
CA VAL A 73 11.67 -2.92 -11.05
C VAL A 73 10.61 -2.50 -12.06
N LYS A 74 10.83 -2.76 -13.36
CA LYS A 74 9.88 -2.41 -14.44
C LYS A 74 8.58 -3.21 -14.40
N LYS A 75 8.60 -4.40 -13.78
CA LYS A 75 7.44 -5.30 -13.62
C LYS A 75 7.05 -5.46 -12.15
N LEU A 76 7.66 -4.64 -11.28
CA LEU A 76 7.45 -4.71 -9.85
C LEU A 76 6.09 -4.11 -9.52
N CYS A 77 5.40 -4.76 -8.62
CA CYS A 77 4.18 -4.24 -8.01
C CYS A 77 4.29 -4.47 -6.52
N ILE A 78 3.95 -3.43 -5.76
CA ILE A 78 4.09 -3.38 -4.31
C ILE A 78 2.72 -3.35 -3.66
N VAL A 79 2.55 -4.20 -2.66
CA VAL A 79 1.34 -4.31 -1.84
C VAL A 79 1.74 -4.14 -0.38
N ILE A 80 1.33 -3.05 0.25
CA ILE A 80 1.53 -2.79 1.68
C ILE A 80 0.26 -3.19 2.42
N VAL A 81 0.36 -4.12 3.38
CA VAL A 81 -0.76 -4.63 4.17
C VAL A 81 -0.66 -4.13 5.60
N LEU A 82 -1.60 -3.28 5.98
CA LEU A 82 -1.71 -2.62 7.28
C LEU A 82 -2.77 -3.29 8.16
N ASP A 83 -2.44 -3.52 9.42
CA ASP A 83 -3.39 -4.02 10.42
C ASP A 83 -4.25 -2.86 10.96
N LEU A 84 -5.52 -2.77 10.52
CA LEU A 84 -6.43 -1.71 10.98
C LEU A 84 -6.85 -1.87 12.44
N SER A 85 -6.66 -3.03 13.06
CA SER A 85 -6.99 -3.25 14.48
C SER A 85 -6.06 -2.50 15.44
N LYS A 86 -4.90 -2.03 14.95
CA LYS A 86 -3.86 -1.38 15.76
C LYS A 86 -3.47 -0.01 15.19
N PRO A 87 -4.34 1.01 15.31
CA PRO A 87 -4.05 2.35 14.79
C PRO A 87 -2.82 3.01 15.44
N THR A 88 -2.45 2.59 16.64
CA THR A 88 -1.24 3.02 17.36
C THR A 88 0.07 2.52 16.74
N GLN A 89 0.04 1.67 15.73
CA GLN A 89 1.26 1.24 15.00
C GLN A 89 1.15 1.51 13.50
N LEU A 90 -0.06 1.80 13.03
CA LEU A 90 -0.43 1.86 11.62
C LEU A 90 0.38 2.90 10.85
N TRP A 91 0.52 4.11 11.38
CA TRP A 91 1.22 5.20 10.70
C TRP A 91 2.71 4.92 10.60
N ALA A 92 3.33 4.53 11.72
CA ALA A 92 4.75 4.18 11.75
C ALA A 92 5.08 3.05 10.76
N HIS A 93 4.26 1.99 10.72
CA HIS A 93 4.42 0.90 9.77
C HIS A 93 4.28 1.38 8.32
N LEU A 94 3.25 2.18 8.02
CA LEU A 94 3.00 2.68 6.68
C LEU A 94 4.17 3.50 6.15
N ILE A 95 4.66 4.46 6.94
CA ILE A 95 5.75 5.35 6.53
C ILE A 95 7.06 4.57 6.40
N HIS A 96 7.36 3.66 7.32
CA HIS A 96 8.57 2.82 7.25
C HIS A 96 8.62 2.00 5.96
N PHE A 97 7.52 1.33 5.58
CA PHE A 97 7.50 0.54 4.35
C PHE A 97 7.55 1.42 3.10
N ILE A 98 6.83 2.55 3.06
CA ILE A 98 6.90 3.47 1.92
C ILE A 98 8.32 3.99 1.74
N SER A 99 8.96 4.51 2.79
CA SER A 99 10.30 5.11 2.70
C SER A 99 11.37 4.09 2.33
N SER A 100 11.34 2.91 2.94
CA SER A 100 12.27 1.81 2.63
C SER A 100 12.12 1.36 1.17
N LEU A 101 10.90 1.16 0.69
CA LEU A 101 10.65 0.73 -0.69
C LEU A 101 10.99 1.81 -1.70
N GLU A 102 10.64 3.07 -1.42
CA GLU A 102 10.96 4.22 -2.29
C GLU A 102 12.47 4.39 -2.44
N SER A 103 13.23 4.31 -1.34
CA SER A 103 14.70 4.37 -1.36
C SER A 103 15.28 3.26 -2.24
N ASN A 104 14.85 2.02 -2.04
CA ASN A 104 15.37 0.87 -2.76
C ASN A 104 15.05 0.92 -4.26
N ILE A 105 13.84 1.35 -4.60
CA ILE A 105 13.43 1.50 -6.00
C ILE A 105 14.20 2.62 -6.67
N ASN A 106 14.38 3.76 -6.00
CA ASN A 106 15.14 4.87 -6.55
C ASN A 106 16.59 4.48 -6.84
N ILE A 107 17.23 3.73 -5.94
CA ILE A 107 18.58 3.18 -6.18
C ILE A 107 18.57 2.28 -7.44
N ALA A 108 17.64 1.33 -7.53
CA ALA A 108 17.54 0.44 -8.68
C ALA A 108 17.21 1.17 -10.00
N LEU A 109 16.48 2.29 -9.94
CA LEU A 109 16.11 3.11 -11.10
C LEU A 109 17.20 4.09 -11.53
N GLU A 110 17.96 4.68 -10.60
CA GLU A 110 19.09 5.55 -10.93
C GLU A 110 20.14 4.80 -11.75
N GLU A 111 20.32 3.52 -11.46
CA GLU A 111 21.18 2.65 -12.26
C GLU A 111 20.61 2.33 -13.66
N ILE A 112 19.32 2.59 -13.91
CA ILE A 112 18.65 2.48 -15.21
C ILE A 112 18.65 3.82 -15.97
N ARG A 113 18.88 4.96 -15.29
CA ARG A 113 18.97 6.30 -15.90
C ARG A 113 20.26 6.46 -16.71
N SER A 114 20.37 5.68 -17.78
CA SER A 114 21.07 6.06 -19.00
C SER A 114 20.02 6.55 -19.99
N GLN A 115 20.03 7.86 -20.25
CA GLN A 115 19.37 8.55 -21.38
C GLN A 115 17.82 8.57 -21.41
N SER A 116 17.20 9.46 -20.62
CA SER A 116 15.94 10.10 -21.03
C SER A 116 15.72 11.43 -20.31
N ASN A 117 16.21 12.51 -20.91
CA ASN A 117 15.86 13.88 -20.52
C ASN A 117 14.45 14.18 -21.02
N HIS A 118 13.43 13.99 -20.19
CA HIS A 118 12.08 14.48 -20.46
C HIS A 118 11.81 15.76 -19.64
N PRO A 119 11.30 16.84 -20.25
CA PRO A 119 11.14 18.15 -19.59
C PRO A 119 10.14 18.16 -18.41
N ASP A 120 9.29 17.15 -18.28
CA ASP A 120 8.24 17.09 -17.26
C ASP A 120 8.56 16.19 -16.04
N CYS A 121 9.79 15.66 -15.93
CA CYS A 121 10.18 14.72 -14.85
C CYS A 121 10.18 15.31 -13.43
N GLY A 122 9.98 16.62 -13.25
CA GLY A 122 10.10 17.31 -11.96
C GLY A 122 8.79 17.63 -11.22
N LEU A 123 7.62 17.34 -11.80
CA LEU A 123 6.33 17.83 -11.29
C LEU A 123 5.43 16.74 -10.70
N ILE A 124 5.85 15.47 -10.69
CA ILE A 124 5.02 14.33 -10.30
C ILE A 124 5.78 13.48 -9.27
N SER A 125 5.34 13.50 -8.01
CA SER A 125 5.82 12.62 -6.93
C SER A 125 5.13 11.26 -6.95
N THR A 126 4.90 10.68 -8.13
CA THR A 126 4.28 9.35 -8.23
C THR A 126 5.27 8.32 -7.75
N PHE A 127 4.79 7.38 -6.93
CA PHE A 127 5.59 6.24 -6.55
C PHE A 127 6.06 5.52 -7.84
N PRO A 128 7.37 5.23 -7.99
CA PRO A 128 7.98 4.83 -9.26
C PRO A 128 7.46 3.49 -9.84
N VAL A 129 6.72 2.73 -9.06
CA VAL A 129 6.08 1.47 -9.44
C VAL A 129 4.62 1.45 -8.94
N PRO A 130 3.75 0.57 -9.46
CA PRO A 130 2.41 0.43 -8.90
C PRO A 130 2.41 0.07 -7.41
N LEU A 131 1.84 0.96 -6.59
CA LEU A 131 1.67 0.80 -5.14
C LEU A 131 0.20 0.56 -4.78
N THR A 132 -0.06 -0.44 -3.95
CA THR A 132 -1.39 -0.73 -3.39
C THR A 132 -1.30 -0.81 -1.87
N ILE A 133 -2.12 -0.03 -1.18
CA ILE A 133 -2.27 -0.07 0.27
C ILE A 133 -3.53 -0.87 0.60
N ILE A 134 -3.38 -1.87 1.48
CA ILE A 134 -4.46 -2.74 1.93
C ILE A 134 -4.63 -2.61 3.43
N GLY A 135 -5.81 -2.20 3.89
CA GLY A 135 -6.22 -2.31 5.28
C GLY A 135 -6.82 -3.68 5.57
N SER A 136 -6.26 -4.45 6.49
CA SER A 136 -6.79 -5.74 6.92
C SER A 136 -7.59 -5.64 8.22
N LYS A 137 -8.25 -6.73 8.62
CA LYS A 137 -9.08 -6.83 9.84
C LYS A 137 -10.17 -5.76 9.90
N TYR A 138 -10.85 -5.58 8.77
CA TYR A 138 -11.92 -4.60 8.62
C TYR A 138 -13.08 -4.84 9.60
N ASP A 139 -13.36 -6.10 9.91
CA ASP A 139 -14.30 -6.53 10.93
C ASP A 139 -14.04 -5.87 12.29
N THR A 140 -12.76 -5.80 12.71
CA THR A 140 -12.38 -5.14 13.95
C THR A 140 -12.42 -3.62 13.81
N PHE A 141 -12.02 -3.10 12.65
CA PHE A 141 -12.09 -1.67 12.35
C PHE A 141 -13.51 -1.10 12.44
N LEU A 142 -14.52 -1.88 12.02
CA LEU A 142 -15.93 -1.48 12.11
C LEU A 142 -16.40 -1.22 13.55
N ASN A 143 -15.77 -1.85 14.55
CA ASN A 143 -16.11 -1.70 15.95
C ASN A 143 -15.57 -0.39 16.58
N PHE A 144 -14.71 0.36 15.88
CA PHE A 144 -14.25 1.65 16.37
C PHE A 144 -15.33 2.73 16.29
N LYS A 145 -15.17 3.77 17.12
CA LYS A 145 -16.01 4.98 17.07
C LYS A 145 -15.94 5.62 15.69
N LEU A 146 -17.06 6.19 15.24
CA LEU A 146 -17.19 6.91 13.96
C LEU A 146 -16.03 7.88 13.71
N GLU A 147 -15.70 8.70 14.71
CA GLU A 147 -14.61 9.67 14.65
C GLU A 147 -13.23 9.04 14.40
N TYR A 148 -12.95 7.88 14.99
CA TYR A 148 -11.70 7.15 14.77
C TYR A 148 -11.65 6.55 13.37
N ARG A 149 -12.77 5.99 12.91
CA ARG A 149 -12.88 5.42 11.57
C ARG A 149 -12.70 6.49 10.50
N ASP A 150 -13.32 7.66 10.69
CA ASP A 150 -13.18 8.81 9.81
C ASP A 150 -11.71 9.27 9.72
N LEU A 151 -11.06 9.48 10.86
CA LEU A 151 -9.66 9.90 10.89
C LEU A 151 -8.74 8.90 10.20
N ILE A 152 -8.88 7.59 10.48
CA ILE A 152 -8.07 6.54 9.86
C ILE A 152 -8.33 6.48 8.35
N ALA A 153 -9.60 6.48 7.93
CA ALA A 153 -9.97 6.43 6.53
C ALA A 153 -9.42 7.62 5.75
N ARG A 154 -9.62 8.84 6.25
CA ARG A 154 -9.13 10.06 5.58
C ARG A 154 -7.60 10.14 5.56
N SER A 155 -6.94 9.67 6.61
CA SER A 155 -5.48 9.60 6.65
C SER A 155 -4.92 8.60 5.61
N LEU A 156 -5.53 7.41 5.51
CA LEU A 156 -5.15 6.43 4.49
C LEU A 156 -5.45 6.92 3.08
N ARG A 157 -6.59 7.59 2.87
CA ARG A 157 -6.96 8.23 1.60
C ARG A 157 -5.93 9.29 1.20
N PHE A 158 -5.54 10.13 2.14
CA PHE A 158 -4.50 11.13 1.93
C PHE A 158 -3.18 10.49 1.50
N VAL A 159 -2.65 9.52 2.24
CA VAL A 159 -1.38 8.86 1.90
C VAL A 159 -1.47 8.13 0.55
N ALA A 160 -2.58 7.45 0.29
CA ALA A 160 -2.79 6.77 -0.98
C ALA A 160 -2.80 7.75 -2.15
N HIS A 161 -3.57 8.84 -2.05
CA HIS A 161 -3.61 9.87 -3.10
C HIS A 161 -2.26 10.56 -3.27
N PHE A 162 -1.57 10.88 -2.17
CA PHE A 162 -0.26 11.54 -2.18
C PHE A 162 0.81 10.72 -2.92
N HIS A 163 0.81 9.39 -2.79
CA HIS A 163 1.75 8.51 -3.48
C HIS A 163 1.21 7.95 -4.81
N GLY A 164 -0.01 8.30 -5.23
CA GLY A 164 -0.67 7.72 -6.40
C GLY A 164 -1.00 6.23 -6.25
N ALA A 165 -1.15 5.76 -5.02
CA ALA A 165 -1.44 4.37 -4.70
C ALA A 165 -2.94 4.07 -4.78
N ALA A 166 -3.26 2.79 -5.02
CA ALA A 166 -4.60 2.28 -4.82
C ALA A 166 -4.83 1.97 -3.33
N LEU A 167 -6.06 2.18 -2.82
CA LEU A 167 -6.42 1.88 -1.43
C LEU A 167 -7.61 0.93 -1.37
N PHE A 168 -7.43 -0.17 -0.65
CA PHE A 168 -8.49 -1.15 -0.45
C PHE A 168 -8.54 -1.63 0.99
N VAL A 169 -9.74 -1.95 1.46
CA VAL A 169 -9.94 -2.63 2.75
C VAL A 169 -10.53 -4.02 2.58
N ILE A 170 -11.19 -4.25 1.43
CA ILE A 170 -11.59 -5.59 0.98
C ILE A 170 -11.16 -5.70 -0.48
N ILE A 171 -10.32 -6.68 -0.80
CA ILE A 171 -9.96 -7.00 -2.18
C ILE A 171 -10.53 -8.37 -2.52
N ARG A 172 -11.38 -8.42 -3.55
CA ARG A 172 -11.72 -9.69 -4.21
C ARG A 172 -10.93 -9.86 -5.52
N ASP A 173 -11.03 -8.90 -6.44
CA ASP A 173 -10.56 -9.13 -7.81
C ASP A 173 -9.40 -8.23 -8.27
N TYR A 174 -9.12 -7.12 -7.58
CA TYR A 174 -8.11 -6.15 -8.01
C TYR A 174 -6.68 -6.73 -8.03
N LEU A 175 -6.28 -7.48 -6.99
CA LEU A 175 -4.95 -8.11 -6.96
C LEU A 175 -4.77 -9.12 -8.08
N ASN A 176 -5.82 -9.84 -8.46
CA ASN A 176 -5.80 -10.73 -9.62
C ASN A 176 -5.58 -9.94 -10.90
N CYS A 177 -6.29 -8.81 -11.07
CA CYS A 177 -6.11 -8.00 -12.26
C CYS A 177 -4.71 -7.39 -12.36
N LEU A 178 -4.17 -6.94 -11.23
CA LEU A 178 -2.82 -6.39 -11.12
C LEU A 178 -1.74 -7.46 -11.31
N ALA A 179 -1.95 -8.68 -10.80
CA ALA A 179 -1.02 -9.79 -10.96
C ALA A 179 -0.87 -10.22 -12.42
N PHE A 180 -1.97 -10.22 -13.17
CA PHE A 180 -2.02 -10.78 -14.52
C PHE A 180 -2.11 -9.74 -15.62
N ASP A 181 -1.95 -8.45 -15.35
CA ASP A 181 -2.12 -7.35 -16.31
C ASP A 181 -3.44 -7.47 -17.10
N THR A 182 -4.55 -7.68 -16.39
CA THR A 182 -5.90 -7.65 -16.98
C THR A 182 -6.60 -6.35 -16.62
N SER A 183 -7.48 -5.86 -17.48
CA SER A 183 -8.28 -4.68 -17.21
C SER A 183 -9.18 -4.89 -15.98
N PHE A 184 -9.00 -4.07 -14.95
CA PHE A 184 -9.96 -3.96 -13.85
C PHE A 184 -11.06 -2.95 -14.26
N PRO A 185 -12.35 -3.26 -14.04
CA PRO A 185 -13.42 -2.32 -14.35
C PRO A 185 -13.25 -1.04 -13.51
N VAL A 186 -13.45 0.12 -14.12
CA VAL A 186 -13.42 1.40 -13.40
C VAL A 186 -14.72 1.51 -12.60
N ILE A 187 -14.67 1.11 -11.33
CA ILE A 187 -15.79 1.19 -10.39
C ILE A 187 -15.68 2.53 -9.65
N PRO A 188 -16.81 3.22 -9.34
CA PRO A 188 -16.79 4.42 -8.50
C PRO A 188 -16.09 4.17 -7.16
N PRO A 189 -15.34 5.15 -6.63
CA PRO A 189 -14.67 4.98 -5.36
C PRO A 189 -15.67 4.90 -4.20
N THR A 190 -15.47 3.95 -3.29
CA THR A 190 -16.22 3.88 -2.03
C THR A 190 -15.41 4.59 -0.96
N VAL A 191 -15.85 5.79 -0.57
CA VAL A 191 -15.15 6.66 0.37
C VAL A 191 -15.82 6.76 1.75
N GLU A 192 -17.12 6.46 1.82
CA GLU A 192 -17.94 6.55 3.04
C GLU A 192 -18.91 5.37 3.14
N GLY A 193 -19.32 5.01 4.36
CA GLY A 193 -20.39 4.06 4.62
C GLY A 193 -20.11 2.59 4.27
N GLY A 194 -18.95 2.28 3.69
CA GLY A 194 -18.58 0.94 3.25
C GLY A 194 -17.07 0.68 3.26
N PRO A 195 -16.64 -0.52 2.84
CA PRO A 195 -15.22 -0.85 2.73
C PRO A 195 -14.55 0.05 1.69
N LEU A 196 -13.45 0.69 2.08
CA LEU A 196 -12.74 1.60 1.18
C LEU A 196 -12.27 0.87 -0.07
N HIS A 197 -12.56 1.47 -1.21
CA HIS A 197 -12.16 1.02 -2.54
C HIS A 197 -11.85 2.26 -3.37
N ILE A 198 -10.57 2.50 -3.66
CA ILE A 198 -10.13 3.69 -4.37
C ILE A 198 -9.00 3.29 -5.31
N LEU A 199 -9.22 3.46 -6.62
CA LEU A 199 -8.17 3.26 -7.61
C LEU A 199 -7.27 4.51 -7.72
N PRO A 200 -6.05 4.37 -8.23
CA PRO A 200 -5.16 5.50 -8.46
C PRO A 200 -5.87 6.59 -9.29
N GLY A 201 -5.81 7.84 -8.81
CA GLY A 201 -6.40 9.00 -9.48
C GLY A 201 -7.91 9.18 -9.30
N GLN A 202 -8.61 8.33 -8.55
CA GLN A 202 -10.06 8.50 -8.28
C GLN A 202 -10.38 9.40 -7.08
N ASP A 203 -9.40 9.67 -6.21
CA ASP A 203 -9.56 10.54 -5.04
C ASP A 203 -9.00 11.94 -5.32
N SER A 204 -9.33 12.90 -4.46
CA SER A 204 -8.83 14.28 -4.54
C SER A 204 -8.63 14.89 -3.15
N PHE A 205 -7.68 15.81 -3.02
CA PHE A 205 -7.47 16.55 -1.76
C PHE A 205 -8.73 17.31 -1.31
N ASP A 206 -9.53 17.82 -2.25
CA ASP A 206 -10.79 18.51 -1.95
C ASP A 206 -11.83 17.55 -1.36
N SER A 207 -11.92 16.31 -1.85
CA SER A 207 -12.82 15.29 -1.31
C SER A 207 -12.38 14.76 0.06
N ILE A 208 -11.07 14.66 0.29
CA ILE A 208 -10.51 14.20 1.57
C ILE A 208 -10.65 15.30 2.64
N GLY A 209 -10.53 16.56 2.23
CA GLY A 209 -10.55 17.74 3.08
C GLY A 209 -9.27 17.91 3.91
N PRO A 210 -9.17 19.00 4.69
CA PRO A 210 -8.00 19.26 5.53
C PRO A 210 -7.95 18.32 6.74
N PRO A 211 -6.76 18.02 7.30
CA PRO A 211 -6.66 17.23 8.52
C PRO A 211 -7.50 17.86 9.64
N PRO A 212 -8.16 17.05 10.48
CA PRO A 212 -9.05 17.56 11.52
C PRO A 212 -8.28 18.53 12.42
N SER A 213 -8.68 19.79 12.35
CA SER A 213 -8.05 20.89 13.06
C SER A 213 -8.82 21.15 14.34
N ASP A 214 -8.33 20.68 15.47
CA ASP A 214 -8.76 21.28 16.74
C ASP A 214 -8.33 22.75 16.73
N SER A 215 -9.18 23.62 17.27
CA SER A 215 -9.13 25.09 17.31
C SER A 215 -7.77 25.75 17.59
N TYR A 216 -6.78 24.98 18.03
CA TYR A 216 -5.42 25.36 18.40
C TYR A 216 -4.39 25.26 17.26
N LEU A 217 -4.70 24.60 16.13
CA LEU A 217 -3.76 24.48 14.99
C LEU A 217 -3.63 25.76 14.15
N LYS A 218 -4.39 26.82 14.48
CA LYS A 218 -4.32 28.12 13.78
C LYS A 218 -3.05 28.92 14.05
N GLN A 219 -2.14 28.47 14.92
CA GLN A 219 -0.98 29.28 15.35
C GLN A 219 0.40 28.80 14.84
N THR A 220 0.51 27.69 14.11
CA THR A 220 1.82 27.21 13.60
C THR A 220 1.70 26.61 12.19
N ASN A 221 1.44 27.44 11.19
CA ASN A 221 1.48 27.05 9.77
C ASN A 221 2.93 26.93 9.26
N GLU A 222 3.69 25.97 9.78
CA GLU A 222 5.03 25.63 9.29
C GLU A 222 5.18 24.11 9.14
N GLY A 223 4.44 23.52 8.19
CA GLY A 223 4.62 22.11 7.87
C GLY A 223 4.02 21.73 6.52
N THR A 224 4.62 20.73 5.87
CA THR A 224 4.07 20.14 4.65
C THR A 224 2.70 19.49 4.94
N PRO A 225 1.81 19.34 3.94
CA PRO A 225 0.52 18.67 4.15
C PRO A 225 0.66 17.30 4.81
N PHE A 226 1.72 16.57 4.45
CA PHE A 226 2.06 15.28 5.04
C PHE A 226 2.34 15.36 6.55
N GLN A 227 3.16 16.33 6.98
CA GLN A 227 3.46 16.55 8.39
C GLN A 227 2.22 16.95 9.20
N LEU A 228 1.28 17.67 8.58
CA LEU A 228 0.02 18.03 9.24
C LEU A 228 -0.85 16.80 9.47
N TRP A 229 -0.97 15.91 8.48
CA TRP A 229 -1.67 14.62 8.62
C TRP A 229 -1.00 13.71 9.63
N GLU A 230 0.32 13.63 9.62
CA GLU A 230 1.11 12.89 10.61
C GLU A 230 0.83 13.39 12.03
N LYS A 231 0.91 14.70 12.26
CA LYS A 231 0.60 15.30 13.57
C LYS A 231 -0.83 15.02 14.00
N ALA A 232 -1.81 15.15 13.09
CA ALA A 232 -3.21 14.89 13.40
C ALA A 232 -3.46 13.43 13.79
N PHE A 233 -2.86 12.48 13.05
CA PHE A 233 -3.00 11.05 13.31
C PHE A 233 -2.29 10.63 14.60
N THR A 234 -1.02 10.99 14.75
CA THR A 234 -0.18 10.63 15.91
C THR A 234 -0.69 11.23 17.21
N ARG A 235 -1.31 12.41 17.16
CA ARG A 235 -1.94 13.02 18.34
C ARG A 235 -3.12 12.19 18.85
N ARG A 236 -3.92 11.61 17.95
CA ARG A 236 -5.05 10.75 18.37
C ARG A 236 -4.60 9.34 18.70
N PHE A 237 -3.63 8.82 17.97
CA PHE A 237 -3.06 7.50 18.14
C PHE A 237 -1.55 7.63 18.32
N PRO A 238 -1.05 7.81 19.56
CA PRO A 238 0.38 7.83 19.82
C PRO A 238 1.04 6.56 19.27
N GLN A 239 2.07 6.72 18.44
CA GLN A 239 2.67 5.61 17.72
C GLN A 239 3.62 4.82 18.62
N VAL A 240 3.49 3.50 18.64
CA VAL A 240 4.31 2.58 19.44
C VAL A 240 4.97 1.57 18.49
N CYS A 241 6.29 1.67 18.34
CA CYS A 241 7.10 0.75 17.53
C CYS A 241 7.66 -0.39 18.37
#